data_AF-A0A1S2WCC8-F1
#
_entry.id   AF-A0A1S2WCC8-F1
#
_cell.length_a   1.000
_cell.length_b   1.000
_cell.length_c   1.000
_cell.angle_alpha   90.00
_cell.angle_beta   90.00
_cell.angle_gamma   90.00
#
_symmetry.space_group_name_H-M   'P 1'
#
loop_
_entity.id
_entity.type
_entity.pdbx_description
1 polymer ?
#
loop_
_entity_poly.entity_id
_entity_poly.type
_entity_poly.pdbx_seq_one_letter_code
_entity_poly.pdbx_strand_id
1 'polypeptide(L)' 'MILRHIWQEAMDEVEHLRHTSVNRALYRKRQETIERVFADAKENQGMRWARYRGLKKKRYKRCLLLVPSTSKN' A
#
# COMPACT_ATOMS: atom_id res chain seq x y z
N MET A 1 -34.06 -14.17 -1.20
CA MET A 1 -33.11 -14.15 -2.33
C MET A 1 -31.77 -13.69 -1.80
N ILE A 2 -30.72 -14.51 -1.89
CA ILE A 2 -29.37 -14.14 -1.41
C ILE A 2 -28.58 -13.64 -2.62
N LEU A 3 -28.23 -12.35 -2.63
CA LEU A 3 -27.34 -11.76 -3.64
C LEU A 3 -25.90 -11.91 -3.15
N ARG A 4 -25.15 -12.83 -3.77
CA ARG A 4 -23.70 -12.97 -3.55
C ARG A 4 -22.97 -12.12 -4.58
N HIS A 5 -22.01 -11.33 -4.11
CA HIS A 5 -21.11 -10.57 -4.99
C HIS A 5 -20.19 -11.55 -5.73
N ILE A 6 -19.87 -11.27 -7.00
CA ILE A 6 -19.06 -12.16 -7.87
C ILE A 6 -17.71 -12.50 -7.20
N TRP A 7 -17.15 -11.57 -6.44
CA TRP A 7 -15.85 -11.73 -5.77
C TRP A 7 -15.95 -12.26 -4.34
N GLN A 8 -17.15 -12.60 -3.86
CA GLN A 8 -17.34 -13.01 -2.47
C GLN A 8 -16.53 -14.27 -2.15
N GLU A 9 -16.50 -15.24 -3.06
CA GLU A 9 -15.76 -16.50 -2.88
C GLU A 9 -14.24 -16.26 -2.78
N ALA A 10 -13.70 -15.40 -3.64
CA ALA A 10 -12.29 -15.02 -3.60
C ALA A 10 -11.94 -14.24 -2.32
N MET A 11 -12.84 -13.38 -1.83
CA MET A 11 -12.64 -12.64 -0.57
C MET A 11 -12.67 -13.57 0.63
N ASP A 12 -13.59 -14.55 0.64
CA ASP A 12 -13.69 -15.55 1.69
C ASP A 12 -12.40 -16.40 1.73
N GLU A 13 -11.86 -16.82 0.58
CA GLU A 13 -10.58 -17.55 0.48
C GLU A 13 -9.39 -16.72 1.00
N VAL A 14 -9.31 -15.44 0.63
CA VAL A 14 -8.25 -14.54 1.10
C VAL A 14 -8.30 -14.36 2.62
N GLU A 15 -9.48 -14.25 3.22
CA GLU A 15 -9.62 -14.12 4.66
C GLU A 15 -9.19 -15.40 5.39
N HIS A 16 -9.53 -16.58 4.86
CA HIS A 16 -8.99 -17.85 5.37
C HIS A 16 -7.46 -17.89 5.31
N LEU A 17 -6.89 -17.48 4.19
CA LEU A 17 -5.44 -17.44 3.99
C LEU A 17 -4.75 -16.43 4.93
N ARG A 18 -5.43 -15.35 5.33
CA ARG A 18 -4.87 -14.31 6.22
C ARG A 18 -4.49 -14.85 7.61
N HIS A 19 -5.19 -15.87 8.09
CA HIS A 19 -4.94 -16.47 9.39
C HIS A 19 -3.79 -17.49 9.40
N THR A 20 -3.26 -17.87 8.23
CA THR A 20 -2.11 -18.77 8.14
C THR A 20 -0.85 -18.13 8.74
N SER A 21 0.00 -18.95 9.37
CA SER A 21 1.22 -18.48 10.04
C SER A 21 2.17 -17.75 9.08
N VAL A 22 2.29 -18.25 7.85
CA VAL A 22 3.11 -17.67 6.78
C VAL A 22 2.59 -16.29 6.38
N ASN A 23 1.29 -16.17 6.09
CA ASN A 23 0.72 -14.89 5.68
C ASN A 23 0.72 -13.88 6.82
N ARG A 24 0.47 -14.30 8.06
CA ARG A 24 0.57 -13.40 9.22
C ARG A 24 1.99 -12.82 9.36
N ALA A 25 3.03 -13.63 9.16
CA ALA A 25 4.42 -13.15 9.16
C ALA A 25 4.70 -12.22 7.98
N LEU A 26 4.20 -12.54 6.79
CA LEU A 26 4.34 -11.70 5.60
C LEU A 26 3.64 -10.33 5.76
N TYR A 27 2.41 -10.32 6.29
CA TYR A 27 1.66 -9.09 6.56
C TYR A 27 2.36 -8.21 7.62
N ARG A 28 2.97 -8.81 8.65
CA ARG A 28 3.81 -8.06 9.62
C ARG A 28 5.01 -7.41 8.93
N LYS A 29 5.75 -8.15 8.11
CA LYS A 29 6.87 -7.60 7.33
C LYS A 29 6.42 -6.48 6.39
N ARG A 30 5.27 -6.64 5.74
CA ARG A 30 4.70 -5.59 4.87
C ARG A 30 4.40 -4.31 5.63
N GLN A 31 3.82 -4.42 6.84
CA GLN A 31 3.57 -3.25 7.68
C GLN A 31 4.87 -2.49 7.98
N GLU A 32 5.93 -3.20 8.40
CA GLU A 32 7.24 -2.58 8.65
C GLU A 32 7.81 -1.91 7.40
N THR A 33 7.73 -2.56 6.23
CA THR A 33 8.22 -1.96 4.97
C THR A 33 7.42 -0.73 4.56
N ILE A 34 6.10 -0.74 4.75
CA ILE A 34 5.23 0.38 4.45
C ILE A 34 5.55 1.56 5.35
N GLU A 35 5.72 1.33 6.66
CA GLU A 35 6.08 2.36 7.62
C GLU A 35 7.45 2.97 7.32
N ARG A 36 8.46 2.16 6.94
CA ARG A 36 9.78 2.64 6.49
C ARG A 36 9.67 3.48 5.23
N VAL A 37 8.98 2.99 4.19
CA VAL A 37 8.74 3.74 2.96
C VAL A 37 8.02 5.06 3.25
N PHE A 38 7.06 5.08 4.18
CA PHE A 38 6.40 6.31 4.60
C PHE A 38 7.33 7.25 5.38
N ALA A 39 8.23 6.74 6.22
CA ALA A 39 9.22 7.53 6.92
C ALA A 39 10.21 8.17 5.94
N ASP A 40 10.79 7.37 5.03
CA ASP A 40 11.71 7.81 3.98
C ASP A 40 11.06 8.87 3.09
N ALA A 41 9.81 8.65 2.71
CA ALA A 41 9.09 9.60 1.89
C ALA A 41 8.73 10.88 2.67
N LYS A 42 8.55 10.83 4.00
CA LYS A 42 8.35 12.05 4.80
C LYS A 42 9.63 12.88 4.90
N GLU A 43 10.76 12.24 5.13
CA GLU A 43 12.06 12.87 5.33
C GLU A 43 12.67 13.36 4.02
N ASN A 44 12.82 12.48 3.02
CA ASN A 44 13.52 12.79 1.78
C ASN A 44 12.69 13.64 0.80
N GLN A 45 11.36 13.50 0.80
CA GLN A 45 10.50 14.16 -0.21
C GLN A 45 9.83 15.43 0.31
N GLY A 46 10.16 15.86 1.53
CA GLY A 46 9.58 17.06 2.14
C GLY A 46 8.07 16.97 2.32
N MET A 47 7.53 15.75 2.46
CA MET A 47 6.09 15.53 2.71
C MET A 47 5.66 15.88 4.14
N ARG A 48 6.59 16.32 4.99
CA ARG A 48 6.29 16.91 6.31
C ARG A 48 5.36 18.11 6.23
N TRP A 49 5.43 18.87 5.13
CA TRP A 49 4.52 19.98 4.84
C TRP A 49 3.97 19.91 3.41
N ALA A 50 2.69 20.23 3.25
CA ALA A 50 2.05 20.20 1.94
C ALA A 50 2.47 21.42 1.08
N ARG A 51 3.64 21.33 0.43
CA ARG A 51 4.21 22.41 -0.41
C ARG A 51 3.38 22.72 -1.67
N TYR A 52 2.60 21.74 -2.17
CA TYR A 52 1.77 21.91 -3.36
C TYR A 52 0.31 22.14 -2.99
N ARG A 53 -0.34 23.15 -3.60
CA ARG A 53 -1.80 23.33 -3.53
C ARG A 53 -2.50 22.52 -4.63
N GLY A 54 -3.62 21.88 -4.29
CA GLY A 54 -4.43 21.06 -5.19
C GLY A 54 -4.13 19.55 -5.12
N LEU A 55 -5.20 18.73 -5.16
CA LEU A 55 -5.15 17.26 -5.05
C LEU A 55 -4.38 16.58 -6.19
N LYS A 56 -4.54 17.06 -7.43
CA LYS A 56 -3.91 16.46 -8.62
C LYS A 56 -2.37 16.49 -8.54
N LYS A 57 -1.78 17.62 -8.13
CA LYS A 57 -0.31 17.78 -8.02
C LYS A 57 0.29 16.97 -6.85
N LYS A 58 -0.43 16.87 -5.73
CA LYS A 58 -0.05 16.02 -4.59
C LYS A 58 -0.08 14.53 -4.95
N ARG A 59 -1.11 14.11 -5.70
CA ARG A 59 -1.29 12.71 -6.12
C ARG A 59 -0.22 12.25 -7.10
N TYR A 60 0.14 13.08 -8.09
CA TYR A 60 1.20 12.77 -9.06
C TYR A 60 2.54 12.51 -8.36
N LYS A 61 2.95 13.39 -7.44
CA LYS A 61 4.20 13.24 -6.70
C LYS A 61 4.19 11.99 -5.80
N ARG A 62 3.07 11.71 -5.12
CA ARG A 62 2.92 10.50 -4.29
C ARG A 62 2.98 9.20 -5.09
N CYS A 63 2.27 9.15 -6.22
CA CYS A 63 2.10 7.93 -7.00
C CYS A 63 3.40 7.52 -7.70
N LEU A 64 4.20 8.49 -8.18
CA LEU A 64 5.46 8.22 -8.86
C LEU A 64 6.56 7.71 -7.91
N LEU A 65 6.44 7.96 -6.61
CA LEU A 65 7.51 7.74 -5.62
C LEU A 65 7.27 6.57 -4.66
N LEU A 66 6.02 6.13 -4.51
CA LEU A 66 5.65 4.95 -3.71
C LEU A 66 5.62 3.66 -4.54
N VAL A 67 5.68 3.76 -5.86
CA VAL A 67 6.04 2.61 -6.71
C VAL A 67 7.56 2.49 -6.57
N PRO A 68 8.10 1.38 -6.04
CA PRO A 68 9.55 1.20 -6.03
C PRO A 68 10.01 1.42 -7.45
N SER A 69 10.92 2.37 -7.67
CA SER A 69 11.56 2.56 -8.96
C SER A 69 12.15 1.21 -9.33
N THR A 70 11.43 0.44 -10.15
CA THR A 70 11.96 -0.73 -10.79
C THR A 70 13.15 -0.20 -11.55
N SER A 71 14.34 -0.55 -11.07
CA SER A 71 15.58 -0.30 -11.78
C SER A 71 15.32 -0.76 -13.19
N LYS A 72 15.36 0.19 -14.12
CA LYS A 72 15.59 -0.16 -15.50
C LYS A 72 16.86 -1.02 -15.50
N ASN A 73 16.82 -2.12 -16.24
CA ASN A 73 18.03 -2.70 -16.80
C ASN A 73 18.85 -1.61 -17.49
#